data_AF-A0A226QJA1-F1
#
_entry.id   AF-A0A226QJA1-F1
#
_cell.length_a   1.000
_cell.length_b   1.000
_cell.length_c   1.000
_cell.angle_alpha   90.00
_cell.angle_beta   90.00
_cell.angle_gamma   90.00
#
_symmetry.space_group_name_H-M   'P 1'
#
loop_
_entity.id
_entity.type
_entity.pdbx_description
1 polymer ?
#
loop_
_entity_poly.entity_id
_entity_poly.type
_entity_poly.pdbx_seq_one_letter_code
_entity_poly.pdbx_strand_id
1 'polypeptide(L)'
;MELIALGYLGGVFWLLKGATPAQKRRIGGAFSLLIATFIIGSLWIRYQTGFFRLSRMEWYNADGSIPLGKWAIPWYIVFVLLLLLLILFRVIQKIKTMPANKRWLPFVLAVFFTIVYLAAAYFSLFFVFFLFFPFAP
;
A
#
# COMPACT_ATOMS: atom_id res chain seq x y z
N MET A 1 -10.18 -6.15 -2.52
CA MET A 1 -9.13 -5.25 -2.00
C MET A 1 -8.26 -5.90 -0.93
N GLU A 2 -8.85 -6.78 -0.14
CA GLU A 2 -8.26 -7.53 0.96
C GLU A 2 -7.11 -8.41 0.48
N LEU A 3 -7.29 -9.11 -0.65
CA LEU A 3 -6.21 -9.89 -1.30
C LEU A 3 -5.02 -9.01 -1.70
N ILE A 4 -5.26 -7.79 -2.17
CA ILE A 4 -4.19 -6.84 -2.54
C ILE A 4 -3.47 -6.36 -1.28
N ALA A 5 -4.21 -6.05 -0.20
CA ALA A 5 -3.62 -5.69 1.09
C ALA A 5 -2.78 -6.83 1.69
N LEU A 6 -3.23 -8.08 1.56
CA LEU A 6 -2.45 -9.26 1.98
C LEU A 6 -1.22 -9.48 1.09
N GLY A 7 -1.35 -9.29 -0.22
CA GLY A 7 -0.22 -9.33 -1.15
C GLY A 7 0.83 -8.27 -0.81
N TYR A 8 0.38 -7.06 -0.48
CA TYR A 8 1.23 -5.98 0.03
C TYR A 8 1.96 -6.39 1.32
N LEU A 9 1.26 -7.02 2.27
CA LEU A 9 1.89 -7.54 3.49
C LEU A 9 2.96 -8.59 3.18
N GLY A 10 2.69 -9.49 2.23
CA GLY A 10 3.66 -10.46 1.74
C GLY A 10 4.91 -9.79 1.18
N GLY A 11 4.74 -8.73 0.37
CA GLY A 11 5.83 -7.91 -0.16
C GLY A 11 6.66 -7.25 0.96
N VAL A 12 6.00 -6.72 1.99
CA VAL A 12 6.66 -6.13 3.16
C VAL A 12 7.51 -7.16 3.90
N PHE A 13 6.96 -8.35 4.19
CA PHE A 13 7.72 -9.41 4.85
C PHE A 13 8.88 -9.91 3.99
N TRP A 14 8.70 -9.95 2.66
CA TRP A 14 9.77 -10.28 1.73
C TRP A 14 10.89 -9.24 1.75
N LEU A 15 10.56 -7.94 1.75
CA LEU A 15 11.56 -6.86 1.89
C LEU A 15 12.29 -6.92 3.24
N LEU A 16 11.60 -7.34 4.31
CA LEU A 16 12.18 -7.56 5.63
C LEU A 16 13.04 -8.83 5.72
N LYS A 17 13.11 -9.67 4.68
CA LYS A 17 13.97 -10.86 4.64
C LYS A 17 15.44 -10.45 4.75
N GLY A 18 16.06 -10.73 5.90
CA GLY A 18 17.44 -10.33 6.22
C GLY A 18 17.56 -9.07 7.09
N ALA A 19 16.46 -8.49 7.56
CA ALA A 19 16.48 -7.54 8.68
C ALA A 19 16.66 -8.29 10.02
N THR A 20 17.09 -7.57 11.06
CA THR A 20 17.25 -8.17 12.40
C THR A 20 15.90 -8.64 12.97
N PRO A 21 15.88 -9.63 13.89
CA PRO A 21 14.63 -10.11 14.49
C PRO A 21 13.81 -8.98 15.13
N ALA A 22 14.49 -8.03 15.81
CA ALA A 22 13.86 -6.86 16.40
C ALA A 22 13.22 -5.94 15.36
N GLN A 23 13.90 -5.67 14.23
CA GLN A 23 13.36 -4.86 13.13
C GLN A 23 12.16 -5.56 12.47
N LYS A 24 12.27 -6.87 12.21
CA LYS A 24 11.16 -7.67 11.65
C LYS A 24 9.92 -7.60 12.54
N ARG A 25 10.08 -7.76 13.85
CA ARG A 25 8.96 -7.73 14.80
C ARG A 25 8.32 -6.33 14.87
N ARG A 26 9.13 -5.28 14.97
CA ARG A 26 8.62 -3.89 15.08
C ARG A 26 7.97 -3.41 13.78
N ILE A 27 8.71 -3.47 12.67
CA ILE A 27 8.23 -2.99 11.37
C ILE A 27 7.12 -3.91 10.86
N GLY A 28 7.35 -5.23 10.83
CA GLY A 28 6.33 -6.18 10.40
C GLY A 28 5.07 -6.10 11.26
N GLY A 29 5.21 -5.97 12.58
CA GLY A 29 4.06 -5.78 13.48
C GLY A 29 3.27 -4.51 13.18
N ALA A 30 3.94 -3.37 12.95
CA ALA A 30 3.28 -2.12 12.60
C ALA A 30 2.52 -2.21 11.27
N PHE A 31 3.14 -2.81 10.24
CA PHE A 31 2.48 -3.02 8.94
C PHE A 31 1.30 -3.99 9.05
N SER A 32 1.44 -5.09 9.80
CA SER A 32 0.34 -6.02 10.06
C SER A 32 -0.83 -5.34 10.77
N LEU A 33 -0.55 -4.49 11.77
CA LEU A 33 -1.59 -3.75 12.48
C LEU A 33 -2.32 -2.77 11.56
N LEU A 34 -1.59 -2.00 10.75
CA LEU A 34 -2.17 -1.07 9.78
C LEU A 34 -3.07 -1.78 8.77
N ILE A 35 -2.64 -2.94 8.27
CA ILE A 35 -3.43 -3.74 7.33
C ILE A 35 -4.66 -4.33 8.01
N ALA A 36 -4.54 -4.81 9.24
CA ALA A 36 -5.69 -5.26 10.01
C ALA A 36 -6.71 -4.14 10.19
N THR A 37 -6.28 -2.93 10.57
CA THR A 37 -7.13 -1.74 10.67
C THR A 37 -7.81 -1.41 9.34
N PHE A 38 -7.06 -1.42 8.24
CA PHE A 38 -7.60 -1.16 6.90
C PHE A 38 -8.68 -2.19 6.50
N ILE A 39 -8.42 -3.48 6.73
CA ILE A 39 -9.35 -4.57 6.42
C ILE A 39 -10.61 -4.46 7.29
N ILE A 40 -10.46 -4.29 8.60
CA ILE A 40 -11.59 -4.15 9.53
C ILE A 40 -12.47 -2.96 9.13
N GLY A 41 -11.86 -1.79 8.87
CA GLY A 41 -12.59 -0.61 8.41
C GLY A 41 -13.30 -0.84 7.08
N SER A 42 -12.65 -1.52 6.13
CA SER A 42 -13.25 -1.85 4.83
C SER A 42 -14.46 -2.78 4.98
N LEU A 43 -14.36 -3.81 5.83
CA LEU A 43 -15.45 -4.75 6.10
C LEU A 43 -16.61 -4.06 6.83
N TRP A 44 -16.29 -3.18 7.79
CA TRP A 44 -17.28 -2.39 8.50
C TRP A 44 -18.09 -1.47 7.57
N ILE A 45 -17.42 -0.76 6.66
CA ILE A 45 -18.09 0.09 5.67
C ILE A 45 -18.95 -0.75 4.72
N ARG A 46 -18.47 -1.92 4.27
CA ARG A 46 -19.28 -2.84 3.46
C ARG A 46 -20.52 -3.33 4.19
N TYR A 47 -20.40 -3.59 5.48
CA TYR A 47 -21.54 -3.96 6.31
C TYR A 47 -22.57 -2.83 6.39
N GLN A 48 -22.13 -1.60 6.66
CA GLN A 48 -23.02 -0.43 6.77
C GLN A 48 -23.71 -0.06 5.44
N THR A 49 -23.02 -0.24 4.32
CA THR A 49 -23.55 0.07 2.98
C THR A 49 -24.43 -1.05 2.41
N GLY A 50 -24.66 -2.13 3.15
CA GLY A 50 -25.54 -3.22 2.71
C GLY A 50 -24.92 -4.17 1.69
N PHE A 51 -23.60 -4.15 1.50
CA PHE A 51 -22.88 -4.96 0.50
C PHE A 51 -23.17 -6.47 0.61
N PHE A 52 -23.40 -6.98 1.82
CA PHE A 52 -23.67 -8.40 2.07
C PHE A 52 -25.13 -8.80 1.89
N ARG A 53 -26.04 -7.83 1.71
CA ARG A 53 -27.48 -8.06 1.58
C ARG A 53 -28.01 -7.75 0.18
N LEU A 54 -27.42 -6.75 -0.47
CA LEU A 54 -27.77 -6.32 -1.82
C LEU A 54 -26.99 -7.11 -2.88
N SER A 55 -27.56 -7.24 -4.09
CA SER A 55 -26.75 -7.66 -5.23
C SER A 55 -25.67 -6.62 -5.53
N ARG A 56 -24.57 -7.04 -6.18
CA ARG A 56 -23.44 -6.15 -6.49
C ARG A 56 -23.87 -4.91 -7.29
N MET A 57 -24.80 -5.08 -8.24
CA MET A 57 -25.32 -3.98 -9.06
C MET A 57 -26.17 -3.01 -8.22
N GLU A 58 -27.06 -3.52 -7.37
CA GLU A 58 -27.88 -2.66 -6.50
C GLU A 58 -27.03 -1.86 -5.51
N TRP A 59 -26.03 -2.50 -4.92
CA TRP A 59 -25.10 -1.83 -4.02
C TRP A 59 -24.30 -0.73 -4.72
N TYR A 60 -23.89 -0.97 -5.96
CA TYR A 60 -23.17 0.01 -6.78
C TYR A 60 -24.06 1.17 -7.20
N ASN A 61 -25.29 0.89 -7.61
CA ASN A 61 -26.30 1.89 -8.00
C ASN A 61 -26.80 2.72 -6.81
N ALA A 62 -26.67 2.21 -5.58
CA ALA A 62 -26.96 2.93 -4.35
C ALA A 62 -25.73 3.71 -3.81
N ASP A 63 -24.73 3.97 -4.66
CA ASP A 63 -23.50 4.68 -4.32
C ASP A 63 -22.67 4.05 -3.18
N GLY A 64 -22.88 2.75 -2.91
CA GLY A 64 -22.20 2.03 -1.84
C GLY A 64 -20.67 1.99 -1.98
N SER A 65 -20.15 2.17 -3.20
CA SER A 65 -18.72 2.24 -3.47
C SER A 65 -18.05 3.54 -2.99
N ILE A 66 -18.81 4.65 -2.90
CA ILE A 66 -18.28 5.97 -2.56
C ILE A 66 -17.70 6.00 -1.13
N PRO A 67 -18.42 5.54 -0.08
CA PRO A 67 -17.85 5.44 1.28
C PRO A 67 -16.59 4.58 1.33
N LEU A 68 -16.55 3.49 0.55
CA LEU A 68 -15.36 2.64 0.46
C LEU A 68 -14.19 3.37 -0.18
N GLY A 69 -14.42 4.18 -1.21
CA GLY A 69 -13.40 5.00 -1.85
C GLY A 69 -12.80 6.04 -0.92
N LYS A 70 -13.66 6.72 -0.16
CA LYS A 70 -13.24 7.72 0.86
C LYS A 70 -12.36 7.11 1.94
N TRP A 71 -12.53 5.81 2.24
CA TRP A 71 -11.62 5.06 3.09
C TRP A 71 -10.37 4.59 2.34
N ALA A 72 -10.53 3.96 1.18
CA ALA A 72 -9.44 3.28 0.47
C ALA A 72 -8.37 4.24 -0.07
N ILE A 73 -8.74 5.44 -0.54
CA ILE A 73 -7.80 6.37 -1.16
C ILE A 73 -6.76 6.90 -0.16
N PRO A 74 -7.13 7.46 1.01
CA PRO A 74 -6.14 7.89 1.99
C PRO A 74 -5.22 6.75 2.43
N TRP A 75 -5.78 5.55 2.65
CA TRP A 75 -5.01 4.37 3.03
C TRP A 75 -4.05 3.91 1.93
N TYR A 76 -4.45 4.00 0.66
CA TYR A 76 -3.57 3.74 -0.48
C TYR A 76 -2.33 4.64 -0.44
N ILE A 77 -2.52 5.94 -0.24
CA ILE A 77 -1.42 6.92 -0.17
C ILE A 77 -0.49 6.57 1.00
N VAL A 78 -1.05 6.26 2.17
CA VAL A 78 -0.27 5.85 3.35
C VAL A 78 0.54 4.58 3.05
N PHE A 79 -0.06 3.55 2.46
CA PHE A 79 0.65 2.30 2.13
C PHE A 79 1.76 2.51 1.10
N VAL A 80 1.52 3.30 0.06
CA VAL A 80 2.54 3.63 -0.94
C VAL A 80 3.75 4.32 -0.29
N LEU A 81 3.51 5.34 0.55
CA LEU A 81 4.59 6.07 1.21
C LEU A 81 5.36 5.19 2.19
N LEU A 82 4.65 4.38 2.99
CA LEU A 82 5.30 3.46 3.93
C LEU A 82 6.14 2.39 3.22
N LEU A 83 5.66 1.86 2.08
CA LEU A 83 6.43 0.90 1.30
C LEU A 83 7.66 1.54 0.68
N LEU A 84 7.54 2.76 0.14
CA LEU A 84 8.69 3.52 -0.35
C LEU A 84 9.73 3.74 0.74
N LEU A 85 9.30 4.15 1.94
CA LEU A 85 10.18 4.30 3.09
C LEU A 85 10.88 2.99 3.46
N LEU A 86 10.18 1.86 3.43
CA LEU A 86 10.78 0.56 3.69
C LEU A 86 11.81 0.16 2.63
N ILE A 87 11.50 0.39 1.35
CA ILE A 87 12.44 0.14 0.24
C ILE A 87 13.69 1.00 0.41
N LEU A 88 13.53 2.31 0.63
CA LEU A 88 14.64 3.24 0.84
C LEU A 88 15.47 2.86 2.06
N PHE A 89 14.83 2.50 3.17
CA PHE A 89 15.51 2.02 4.38
C PHE A 89 16.42 0.82 4.06
N ARG A 90 15.92 -0.16 3.30
CA ARG A 90 16.69 -1.35 2.91
C ARG A 90 17.83 -1.02 1.96
N VAL A 91 17.60 -0.13 1.01
CA VAL A 91 18.64 0.34 0.09
C VAL A 91 19.74 1.08 0.85
N ILE A 92 19.40 1.99 1.76
CA ILE A 92 20.36 2.72 2.59
C ILE A 92 21.17 1.76 3.47
N GLN A 93 20.53 0.79 4.12
CA GLN A 93 21.25 -0.25 4.88
C GLN A 93 22.28 -0.98 4.01
N LYS A 94 21.91 -1.33 2.78
CA LYS A 94 22.80 -2.01 1.83
C LYS A 94 23.93 -1.11 1.34
N ILE A 95 23.68 0.18 1.10
CA ILE A 95 24.72 1.14 0.69
C ILE A 95 25.74 1.35 1.82
N LYS A 96 25.30 1.37 3.08
CA LYS A 96 26.19 1.53 4.24
C LYS A 96 27.22 0.41 4.38
N THR A 97 26.91 -0.81 3.94
CA THR A 97 27.84 -1.95 3.99
C THR A 97 28.79 -2.00 2.80
N MET A 98 28.61 -1.16 1.78
CA MET A 98 29.47 -1.13 0.59
C MET A 98 30.70 -0.22 0.78
N PRO A 99 31.82 -0.50 0.09
CA PRO A 99 32.98 0.39 0.05
C PRO A 99 32.64 1.70 -0.67
N ALA A 100 33.21 2.83 -0.20
CA ALA A 100 32.79 4.18 -0.57
C ALA A 100 32.79 4.45 -2.09
N ASN A 101 33.79 3.94 -2.80
CA ASN A 101 33.95 4.06 -4.25
C ASN A 101 32.85 3.37 -5.07
N LYS A 102 32.08 2.45 -4.48
CA LYS A 102 30.98 1.73 -5.16
C LYS A 102 29.59 2.20 -4.71
N ARG A 103 29.50 3.19 -3.81
CA ARG A 103 28.21 3.66 -3.25
C ARG A 103 27.40 4.55 -4.19
N TRP A 104 28.05 5.22 -5.15
CA TRP A 104 27.40 6.20 -6.01
C TRP A 104 26.35 5.55 -6.94
N LEU A 105 26.67 4.41 -7.55
CA LEU A 105 25.77 3.70 -8.47
C LEU A 105 24.45 3.24 -7.82
N PRO A 106 24.45 2.52 -6.68
CA PRO A 106 23.22 2.13 -6.02
C PRO A 106 22.44 3.34 -5.48
N PHE A 107 23.10 4.45 -5.15
CA PHE A 107 22.43 5.69 -4.77
C PHE A 107 21.67 6.31 -5.94
N VAL A 108 22.30 6.45 -7.11
CA VAL A 108 21.64 6.96 -8.33
C VAL A 108 20.46 6.06 -8.72
N LEU A 109 20.65 4.74 -8.69
CA LEU A 109 19.57 3.78 -8.95
C LEU A 109 18.42 3.91 -7.94
N ALA A 110 18.71 4.18 -6.66
CA ALA A 110 17.69 4.38 -5.63
C ALA A 110 16.82 5.61 -5.93
N VAL A 111 17.45 6.72 -6.33
CA VAL A 111 16.76 7.96 -6.72
C VAL A 111 15.90 7.72 -7.96
N PHE A 112 16.47 7.12 -9.01
CA PHE A 112 15.72 6.79 -10.23
C PHE A 112 14.52 5.88 -9.92
N PHE A 113 14.72 4.81 -9.17
CA PHE A 113 13.65 3.88 -8.78
C PHE A 113 12.56 4.58 -7.96
N THR A 114 12.93 5.53 -7.11
CA THR A 114 11.96 6.32 -6.32
C THR A 114 11.08 7.18 -7.23
N ILE A 115 11.66 7.84 -8.23
CA ILE A 115 10.90 8.63 -9.21
C ILE A 115 9.93 7.73 -9.99
N VAL A 116 10.43 6.60 -10.52
CA VAL A 116 9.60 5.63 -11.25
C VAL A 116 8.49 5.07 -10.35
N TYR A 117 8.80 4.74 -9.10
CA TYR A 117 7.84 4.24 -8.12
C TYR A 117 6.74 5.26 -7.85
N LEU A 118 7.10 6.52 -7.61
CA LEU A 118 6.13 7.59 -7.36
C LEU A 118 5.25 7.85 -8.58
N ALA A 119 5.81 7.83 -9.79
CA ALA A 119 5.04 7.94 -11.03
C ALA A 119 4.05 6.78 -11.17
N ALA A 120 4.51 5.54 -10.99
CA ALA A 120 3.65 4.35 -11.05
C ALA A 120 2.54 4.37 -9.98
N ALA A 121 2.86 4.83 -8.77
CA ALA A 121 1.89 4.98 -7.69
C ALA A 121 0.85 6.08 -7.98
N TYR A 122 1.28 7.20 -8.58
CA TYR A 122 0.37 8.24 -9.04
C TYR A 122 -0.59 7.73 -10.14
N PHE A 123 -0.07 7.03 -11.14
CA PHE A 123 -0.92 6.39 -12.16
C PHE A 123 -1.85 5.33 -11.56
N SER A 124 -1.37 4.54 -10.60
CA SER A 124 -2.20 3.55 -9.90
C SER A 124 -3.29 4.20 -9.05
N LEU A 125 -3.03 5.37 -8.45
CA LEU A 125 -4.01 6.14 -7.70
C LEU A 125 -5.19 6.56 -8.59
N PHE A 126 -4.93 6.91 -9.87
CA PHE A 126 -5.99 7.17 -10.84
C PHE A 126 -6.92 5.95 -10.98
N PHE A 127 -6.37 4.75 -11.18
CA PHE A 127 -7.20 3.54 -11.25
C PHE A 127 -7.98 3.27 -9.95
N VAL A 128 -7.34 3.47 -8.79
CA VAL A 128 -8.02 3.33 -7.49
C VAL A 128 -9.18 4.31 -7.39
N PHE A 129 -8.99 5.57 -7.79
CA PHE A 129 -10.05 6.58 -7.80
C PHE A 129 -11.22 6.14 -8.69
N PHE A 130 -10.95 5.75 -9.92
CA PHE A 130 -11.99 5.33 -10.88
C PHE A 130 -12.79 4.11 -10.42
N LEU A 131 -12.17 3.19 -9.67
CA LEU A 131 -12.87 2.00 -9.16
C LEU A 131 -13.94 2.32 -8.12
N PHE A 132 -13.79 3.42 -7.37
CA PHE A 132 -14.72 3.78 -6.29
C PHE A 132 -15.65 4.95 -6.63
N PHE A 133 -15.18 5.85 -7.49
CA PHE A 133 -15.91 7.01 -7.95
C PHE A 133 -16.13 6.83 -9.46
N PRO A 134 -17.13 6.03 -9.87
CA PRO A 134 -17.56 6.08 -11.26
C PRO A 134 -17.91 7.53 -11.57
N PHE A 135 -17.31 8.08 -12.61
CA PHE A 135 -17.85 9.27 -13.24
C PHE A 135 -19.26 8.87 -13.67
N ALA A 136 -20.28 9.44 -13.03
CA ALA A 136 -21.65 9.24 -13.45
C ALA A 136 -21.77 9.54 -14.95
N PRO A 137 -22.65 8.86 -15.71
CA PRO A 137 -23.07 9.38 -17.01
C PRO A 137 -23.71 10.77 -16.86
#